data_AF-A0A0G4NGH4-F1
#
_entry.id   AF-A0A0G4NGH4-F1
#
_cell.length_a   1.000
_cell.length_b   1.000
_cell.length_c   1.000
_cell.angle_alpha   90.00
_cell.angle_beta   90.00
_cell.angle_gamma   90.00
#
_symmetry.space_group_name_H-M   'P 1'
#
loop_
_entity.id
_entity.type
_entity.pdbx_description
1 polymer ?
#
loop_
_entity_poly.entity_id
_entity_poly.type
_entity_poly.pdbx_seq_one_letter_code
_entity_poly.pdbx_strand_id
1 'polypeptide(L)'
;GSLSHQDLDELNIEIVRNTLYKNYLEDFYNFVNSHPEMSNTPTSEIMSEILEFEADRRAINITLNSFGTELSKADRKKLYPNFGRLYPEGTLMLSRADDFEGVRLAVDGQSDYKTFFDAAGLGGGASGPGNMGGGASGDGKSLEDMFYHKEMQISKNAFTRQFSFAIVYAWVRLREQEIRNITWIAECIAQNQKDRIGNYISVF
;
A
#
# COMPACT_ATOMS: atom_id res chain seq x y z
N GLY A 1 -26.26 3.33 23.33
CA GLY A 1 -26.64 2.13 22.57
C GLY A 1 -25.53 1.12 22.74
N SER A 2 -25.84 -0.08 23.21
CA SER A 2 -24.87 -1.17 23.35
C SER A 2 -24.51 -1.68 21.95
N LEU A 3 -23.22 -1.76 21.61
CA LEU A 3 -22.78 -2.52 20.44
C LEU A 3 -23.22 -3.99 20.60
N SER A 4 -23.75 -4.59 19.55
CA SER A 4 -24.13 -6.01 19.51
C SER A 4 -22.97 -6.87 19.03
N HIS A 5 -23.00 -8.18 19.29
CA HIS A 5 -21.97 -9.12 18.82
C HIS A 5 -21.84 -9.16 17.28
N GLN A 6 -22.90 -8.82 16.54
CA GLN A 6 -22.87 -8.71 15.07
C GLN A 6 -22.13 -7.44 14.60
N ASP A 7 -22.11 -6.39 15.42
CA ASP A 7 -21.32 -5.18 15.15
C ASP A 7 -19.80 -5.40 15.37
N LEU A 8 -19.42 -6.54 15.96
CA LEU A 8 -18.04 -6.97 16.19
C LEU A 8 -17.58 -8.07 15.21
N ASP A 9 -18.29 -8.28 14.10
CA ASP A 9 -17.80 -9.15 13.02
C ASP A 9 -16.50 -8.60 12.42
N GLU A 10 -15.58 -9.50 12.06
CA GLU A 10 -14.25 -9.14 11.53
C GLU A 10 -14.36 -8.19 10.31
N LEU A 11 -15.35 -8.41 9.44
CA LEU A 11 -15.63 -7.54 8.30
C LEU A 11 -15.98 -6.11 8.74
N ASN A 12 -16.83 -5.96 9.77
CA ASN A 12 -17.23 -4.66 10.29
C ASN A 12 -16.05 -3.93 10.94
N ILE A 13 -15.19 -4.65 11.65
CA ILE A 13 -13.96 -4.10 12.24
C ILE A 13 -13.01 -3.58 11.14
N GLU A 14 -12.83 -4.33 10.05
CA GLU A 14 -12.01 -3.89 8.91
C GLU A 14 -12.62 -2.68 8.18
N ILE A 15 -13.94 -2.63 8.02
CA ILE A 15 -14.64 -1.47 7.43
C ILE A 15 -14.41 -0.21 8.29
N VAL A 16 -14.59 -0.32 9.61
CA VAL A 16 -14.35 0.79 10.55
C VAL A 16 -12.89 1.25 10.48
N ARG A 17 -11.93 0.31 10.52
CA ARG A 17 -10.51 0.62 10.39
C ARG A 17 -10.23 1.37 9.09
N ASN A 18 -10.70 0.86 7.95
CA ASN A 18 -10.47 1.50 6.66
C ASN A 18 -11.12 2.88 6.56
N THR A 19 -12.30 3.05 7.13
CA THR A 19 -12.99 4.35 7.19
C THR A 19 -12.19 5.37 8.02
N LEU A 20 -11.73 4.99 9.21
CA LEU A 20 -10.94 5.88 10.08
C LEU A 20 -9.64 6.30 9.40
N TYR A 21 -8.93 5.34 8.81
CA TYR A 21 -7.68 5.64 8.12
C TYR A 21 -7.87 6.48 6.86
N LYS A 22 -8.95 6.25 6.10
CA LYS A 22 -9.30 7.11 4.97
C LYS A 22 -9.39 8.57 5.43
N ASN A 23 -10.20 8.83 6.46
CA ASN A 23 -10.39 10.17 6.99
C ASN A 23 -9.06 10.76 7.52
N TYR A 24 -8.26 9.94 8.21
CA TYR A 24 -6.92 10.35 8.67
C TYR A 24 -6.00 10.74 7.51
N LEU A 25 -5.94 9.94 6.45
CA LEU A 25 -5.08 10.22 5.29
C LEU A 25 -5.53 11.48 4.56
N GLU A 26 -6.83 11.67 4.37
CA GLU A 26 -7.39 12.88 3.74
C GLU A 26 -7.10 14.12 4.57
N ASP A 27 -7.34 14.07 5.88
CA ASP A 27 -7.05 15.19 6.79
C ASP A 27 -5.55 15.49 6.85
N PHE A 28 -4.70 14.47 6.90
CA PHE A 28 -3.26 14.67 6.93
C PHE A 28 -2.72 15.24 5.62
N TYR A 29 -3.22 14.77 4.47
CA TYR A 29 -2.89 15.33 3.17
C TYR A 29 -3.33 16.79 3.05
N ASN A 30 -4.53 17.12 3.53
CA ASN A 30 -5.02 18.49 3.59
C ASN A 30 -4.17 19.36 4.52
N PHE A 31 -3.80 18.87 5.70
CA PHE A 31 -2.93 19.57 6.64
C PHE A 31 -1.59 19.92 6.00
N VAL A 32 -0.92 18.94 5.38
CA VAL A 32 0.36 19.13 4.68
C VAL A 32 0.27 20.21 3.59
N ASN A 33 -0.85 20.27 2.86
CA ASN A 33 -1.02 21.17 1.72
C ASN A 33 -1.67 22.51 2.05
N SER A 34 -2.29 22.68 3.21
CA SER A 34 -3.01 23.91 3.60
C SER A 34 -2.40 24.64 4.79
N HIS A 35 -1.60 23.97 5.63
CA HIS A 35 -1.05 24.60 6.82
C HIS A 35 -0.03 25.69 6.42
N PRO A 36 -0.07 26.90 7.01
CA PRO A 36 0.79 28.02 6.61
C PRO A 36 2.29 27.72 6.67
N GLU A 37 2.72 26.87 7.61
CA GLU A 37 4.12 26.50 7.79
C GLU A 37 4.61 25.34 6.89
N MET A 38 3.69 24.64 6.21
CA MET A 38 4.03 23.47 5.38
C MET A 38 3.68 23.66 3.91
N SER A 39 2.56 24.30 3.61
CA SER A 39 2.12 24.56 2.24
C SER A 39 3.17 25.34 1.45
N ASN A 40 3.37 24.98 0.19
CA ASN A 40 4.37 25.60 -0.71
C ASN A 40 5.82 25.49 -0.21
N THR A 41 6.12 24.52 0.67
CA THR A 41 7.47 24.21 1.11
C THR A 41 7.91 22.85 0.55
N PRO A 42 9.22 22.54 0.56
CA PRO A 42 9.70 21.18 0.24
C PRO A 42 9.07 20.09 1.10
N THR A 43 8.60 20.41 2.32
CA THR A 43 7.85 19.47 3.15
C THR A 43 6.57 19.01 2.45
N SER A 44 5.79 19.95 1.91
CA SER A 44 4.52 19.62 1.25
C SER A 44 4.69 18.77 0.00
N GLU A 45 5.74 19.03 -0.80
CA GLU A 45 6.03 18.25 -2.01
C GLU A 45 6.37 16.79 -1.67
N ILE A 46 7.29 16.58 -0.72
CA ILE A 46 7.76 15.24 -0.34
C ILE A 46 6.65 14.45 0.38
N MET A 47 5.99 15.10 1.34
CA MET A 47 4.91 14.44 2.08
C MET A 47 3.73 14.10 1.18
N SER A 48 3.40 14.96 0.21
CA SER A 48 2.33 14.65 -0.75
C SER A 48 2.67 13.42 -1.58
N GLU A 49 3.90 13.29 -2.08
CA GLU A 49 4.32 12.08 -2.81
C GLU A 49 4.20 10.81 -1.96
N ILE A 50 4.62 10.87 -0.69
CA ILE A 50 4.52 9.75 0.26
C ILE A 50 3.04 9.39 0.51
N LEU A 51 2.21 10.38 0.78
CA LEU A 51 0.79 10.17 1.12
C LEU A 51 -0.03 9.73 -0.08
N GLU A 52 0.23 10.26 -1.28
CA GLU A 52 -0.40 9.80 -2.53
C GLU A 52 -0.12 8.32 -2.76
N PHE A 53 1.13 7.90 -2.58
CA PHE A 53 1.51 6.50 -2.72
C PHE A 53 0.80 5.60 -1.69
N GLU A 54 0.71 6.03 -0.43
CA GLU A 54 0.00 5.28 0.62
C GLU A 54 -1.51 5.20 0.35
N ALA A 55 -2.11 6.28 -0.16
CA ALA A 55 -3.51 6.29 -0.57
C ALA A 55 -3.81 5.30 -1.70
N ASP A 56 -2.98 5.30 -2.75
CA ASP A 56 -3.10 4.40 -3.89
C ASP A 56 -2.87 2.93 -3.49
N ARG A 57 -1.81 2.65 -2.72
CA ARG A 57 -1.53 1.31 -2.17
C ARG A 57 -2.73 0.79 -1.39
N ARG A 58 -3.33 1.64 -0.55
CA ARG A 58 -4.50 1.26 0.24
C ARG A 58 -5.71 0.97 -0.63
N ALA A 59 -5.99 1.80 -1.65
CA ALA A 59 -7.09 1.57 -2.58
C ALA A 59 -6.93 0.23 -3.33
N ILE A 60 -5.71 -0.09 -3.78
CA ILE A 60 -5.39 -1.37 -4.43
C ILE A 60 -5.61 -2.53 -3.45
N ASN A 61 -5.02 -2.47 -2.25
CA ASN A 61 -5.11 -3.55 -1.26
C ASN A 61 -6.54 -3.81 -0.78
N ILE A 62 -7.35 -2.76 -0.56
CA ILE A 62 -8.78 -2.91 -0.26
C ILE A 62 -9.49 -3.63 -1.41
N THR A 63 -9.16 -3.30 -2.66
CA THR A 63 -9.81 -3.92 -3.82
C THR A 63 -9.47 -5.39 -3.93
N LEU A 64 -8.19 -5.74 -3.85
CA LEU A 64 -7.72 -7.13 -3.92
C LEU A 64 -8.29 -7.99 -2.78
N ASN A 65 -8.28 -7.46 -1.56
CA ASN A 65 -8.76 -8.19 -0.38
C ASN A 65 -10.30 -8.23 -0.28
N SER A 66 -11.02 -7.41 -1.05
CA SER A 66 -12.48 -7.45 -1.09
C SER A 66 -13.05 -8.59 -1.94
N PHE A 67 -12.23 -9.21 -2.80
CA PHE A 67 -12.70 -10.30 -3.65
C PHE A 67 -13.10 -11.52 -2.82
N GLY A 68 -14.27 -12.09 -3.12
CA GLY A 68 -14.83 -13.21 -2.36
C GLY A 68 -15.44 -12.82 -1.00
N THR A 69 -15.54 -11.53 -0.68
CA THR A 69 -16.21 -11.01 0.52
C THR A 69 -17.62 -10.48 0.20
N GLU A 70 -18.43 -10.21 1.22
CA GLU A 70 -19.77 -9.62 1.08
C GLU A 70 -19.74 -8.09 0.84
N LEU A 71 -18.57 -7.48 0.71
CA LEU A 71 -18.42 -6.04 0.52
C LEU A 71 -18.91 -5.61 -0.87
N SER A 72 -19.96 -4.78 -0.91
CA SER A 72 -20.48 -4.27 -2.17
C SER A 72 -19.49 -3.31 -2.86
N LYS A 73 -19.56 -3.23 -4.20
CA LYS A 73 -18.75 -2.28 -4.99
C LYS A 73 -18.94 -0.82 -4.55
N ALA A 74 -20.17 -0.47 -4.15
CA ALA A 74 -20.51 0.87 -3.69
C ALA A 74 -19.88 1.18 -2.33
N ASP A 75 -19.89 0.23 -1.40
CA ASP A 75 -19.29 0.40 -0.08
C ASP A 75 -17.77 0.38 -0.16
N ARG A 76 -17.20 -0.50 -1.01
CA ARG A 76 -15.78 -0.50 -1.34
C ARG A 76 -15.29 0.87 -1.82
N LYS A 77 -16.02 1.52 -2.72
CA LYS A 77 -15.69 2.88 -3.20
C LYS A 77 -15.61 3.90 -2.06
N LYS A 78 -16.46 3.79 -1.04
CA LYS A 78 -16.47 4.71 0.10
C LYS A 78 -15.21 4.60 0.95
N LEU A 79 -14.48 3.48 0.89
CA LEU A 79 -13.28 3.23 1.67
C LEU A 79 -11.99 3.81 1.04
N TYR A 80 -12.03 4.22 -0.23
CA TYR A 80 -10.85 4.81 -0.89
C TYR A 80 -10.64 6.27 -0.48
N PRO A 81 -9.40 6.68 -0.18
CA PRO A 81 -9.07 8.10 -0.08
C PRO A 81 -9.38 8.84 -1.39
N ASN A 82 -9.83 10.09 -1.29
CA ASN A 82 -10.18 10.97 -2.41
C ASN A 82 -8.97 11.77 -2.93
N PHE A 83 -7.78 11.18 -2.88
CA PHE A 83 -6.53 11.74 -3.40
C PHE A 83 -5.57 10.58 -3.75
N GLY A 84 -4.40 10.89 -4.30
CA GLY A 84 -3.49 9.90 -4.88
C GLY A 84 -3.47 9.99 -6.40
N ARG A 85 -2.54 9.26 -7.03
CA ARG A 85 -2.36 9.30 -8.49
C ARG A 85 -3.43 8.50 -9.22
N LEU A 86 -4.10 7.56 -8.53
CA LEU A 86 -5.23 6.82 -9.08
C LEU A 86 -6.54 7.60 -8.97
N TYR A 87 -6.63 8.66 -8.17
CA TYR A 87 -7.86 9.45 -8.04
C TYR A 87 -7.97 10.50 -9.17
N PRO A 88 -9.14 10.67 -9.82
CA PRO A 88 -10.41 9.98 -9.57
C PRO A 88 -10.67 8.74 -10.47
N GLU A 89 -10.04 8.65 -11.63
CA GLU A 89 -10.40 7.66 -12.66
C GLU A 89 -9.96 6.24 -12.29
N GLY A 90 -8.71 6.06 -11.85
CA GLY A 90 -8.18 4.76 -11.43
C GLY A 90 -8.95 4.18 -10.24
N THR A 91 -9.28 4.99 -9.23
CA THR A 91 -10.09 4.54 -8.08
C THR A 91 -11.54 4.21 -8.48
N LEU A 92 -12.11 4.88 -9.48
CA LEU A 92 -13.40 4.50 -10.05
C LEU A 92 -13.34 3.17 -10.80
N MET A 93 -12.25 2.92 -11.53
CA MET A 93 -12.03 1.62 -12.20
C MET A 93 -11.81 0.50 -11.17
N LEU A 94 -10.99 0.73 -10.13
CA LEU A 94 -10.81 -0.19 -9.01
C LEU A 94 -12.15 -0.52 -8.33
N SER A 95 -13.01 0.48 -8.12
CA SER A 95 -14.32 0.26 -7.51
C SER A 95 -15.21 -0.66 -8.33
N ARG A 96 -14.97 -0.80 -9.64
CA ARG A 96 -15.75 -1.63 -10.56
C ARG A 96 -15.13 -2.99 -10.84
N ALA A 97 -13.84 -3.18 -10.55
CA ALA A 97 -13.10 -4.42 -10.80
C ALA A 97 -13.72 -5.62 -10.05
N ASP A 98 -13.81 -6.75 -10.73
CA ASP A 98 -14.31 -8.02 -10.19
C ASP A 98 -13.21 -9.08 -10.05
N ASP A 99 -12.06 -8.83 -10.68
CA ASP A 99 -10.93 -9.75 -10.73
C ASP A 99 -9.60 -8.98 -10.78
N PHE A 100 -8.51 -9.75 -10.77
CA PHE A 100 -7.15 -9.22 -10.82
C PHE A 100 -6.84 -8.46 -12.11
N GLU A 101 -7.38 -8.90 -13.25
CA GLU A 101 -7.20 -8.19 -14.53
C GLU A 101 -7.87 -6.81 -14.50
N GLY A 102 -9.08 -6.71 -13.94
CA GLY A 102 -9.73 -5.42 -13.73
C GLY A 102 -8.91 -4.46 -12.86
N VAL A 103 -8.22 -4.97 -11.83
CA VAL A 103 -7.32 -4.17 -10.99
C VAL A 103 -6.07 -3.73 -11.77
N ARG A 104 -5.47 -4.65 -12.53
CA ARG A 104 -4.31 -4.37 -13.39
C ARG A 104 -4.63 -3.26 -14.40
N LEU A 105 -5.77 -3.35 -15.08
CA LEU A 105 -6.22 -2.33 -16.03
C LEU A 105 -6.47 -0.98 -15.35
N ALA A 106 -6.99 -0.97 -14.11
CA ALA A 106 -7.24 0.25 -13.36
C ALA A 106 -5.95 1.00 -12.97
N VAL A 107 -4.83 0.29 -12.83
CA VAL A 107 -3.53 0.88 -12.45
C VAL A 107 -2.57 1.09 -13.63
N ASP A 108 -2.91 0.61 -14.83
CA ASP A 108 -2.02 0.60 -16.02
C ASP A 108 -1.60 2.01 -16.47
N GLY A 109 -2.43 3.01 -16.17
CA GLY A 109 -2.10 4.42 -16.44
C GLY A 109 -0.91 4.96 -15.63
N GLN A 110 -0.55 4.29 -14.53
CA GLN A 110 0.59 4.67 -13.69
C GLN A 110 1.74 3.68 -13.90
N SER A 111 2.83 4.17 -14.48
CA SER A 111 4.00 3.37 -14.88
C SER A 111 4.63 2.55 -13.75
N ASP A 112 4.73 3.14 -12.55
CA ASP A 112 5.21 2.45 -11.35
C ASP A 112 4.33 1.22 -11.04
N TYR A 113 3.00 1.40 -10.96
CA TYR A 113 2.08 0.32 -10.59
C TYR A 113 1.97 -0.75 -11.67
N LYS A 114 1.97 -0.36 -12.95
CA LYS A 114 2.08 -1.30 -14.07
C LYS A 114 3.29 -2.23 -13.90
N THR A 115 4.45 -1.63 -13.62
CA THR A 115 5.70 -2.39 -13.41
C THR A 115 5.60 -3.34 -12.23
N PHE A 116 4.90 -2.97 -11.16
CA PHE A 116 4.72 -3.83 -9.99
C PHE A 116 3.87 -5.06 -10.31
N PHE A 117 2.76 -4.86 -11.04
CA PHE A 117 1.88 -5.95 -11.45
C PHE A 117 2.56 -6.86 -12.49
N ASP A 118 3.37 -6.31 -13.39
CA ASP A 118 4.18 -7.11 -14.32
C ASP A 118 5.23 -7.96 -13.58
N ALA A 119 5.96 -7.35 -12.64
CA ALA A 119 7.02 -8.02 -11.88
C ALA A 119 6.48 -9.10 -10.93
N ALA A 120 5.28 -8.92 -10.37
CA ALA A 120 4.62 -9.89 -9.52
C ALA A 120 4.13 -11.15 -10.28
N GLY A 121 4.43 -11.28 -11.58
CA GLY A 121 3.96 -12.38 -12.42
C GLY A 121 2.47 -12.31 -12.75
N LEU A 122 1.83 -11.16 -12.50
CA LEU A 122 0.41 -10.89 -12.80
C LEU A 122 0.25 -10.28 -14.20
N GLY A 123 1.29 -10.30 -15.02
CA GLY A 123 1.27 -9.84 -16.41
C GLY A 123 1.19 -10.98 -17.40
N GLY A 124 -0.03 -11.47 -17.65
CA GLY A 124 -0.46 -12.12 -18.90
C GLY A 124 0.33 -13.31 -19.47
N GLY A 125 1.39 -13.79 -18.83
CA GLY A 125 2.20 -14.91 -19.29
C GLY A 125 1.91 -16.17 -18.47
N ALA A 126 1.44 -17.23 -19.15
CA ALA A 126 1.39 -18.68 -18.84
C ALA A 126 1.19 -19.23 -17.40
N SER A 127 1.35 -18.46 -16.34
CA SER A 127 1.02 -18.79 -14.95
C SER A 127 -0.24 -18.04 -14.57
N GLY A 128 -1.38 -18.73 -14.64
CA GLY A 128 -2.67 -18.21 -14.16
C GLY A 128 -2.65 -17.86 -12.66
N PRO A 129 -3.77 -17.33 -12.12
CA PRO A 129 -3.85 -16.75 -10.76
C PRO A 129 -3.88 -17.81 -9.64
N GLY A 130 -2.98 -18.79 -9.69
CA GLY A 130 -2.94 -19.96 -8.81
C GLY A 130 -1.91 -19.91 -7.68
N ASN A 131 -1.04 -18.90 -7.60
CA ASN A 131 0.05 -18.88 -6.62
C ASN A 131 -0.05 -17.73 -5.62
N MET A 132 -1.21 -17.58 -4.98
CA MET A 132 -1.39 -16.84 -3.73
C MET A 132 -1.40 -17.78 -2.51
N GLY A 133 -0.95 -19.03 -2.68
CA GLY A 133 -0.62 -19.92 -1.58
C GLY A 133 0.89 -19.88 -1.38
N GLY A 134 1.35 -19.40 -0.23
CA GLY A 134 2.76 -19.45 0.15
C GLY A 134 3.29 -20.87 0.04
N GLY A 135 4.02 -21.16 -1.03
CA GLY A 135 4.53 -22.50 -1.29
C GLY A 135 4.97 -22.69 -2.73
N ALA A 136 6.28 -22.86 -2.88
CA ALA A 136 6.96 -23.43 -4.04
C ALA A 136 7.07 -22.56 -5.31
N SER A 137 8.33 -22.25 -5.63
CA SER A 137 8.84 -22.16 -7.01
C SER A 137 8.62 -20.87 -7.80
N GLY A 138 8.95 -19.72 -7.21
CA GLY A 138 9.22 -18.52 -8.00
C GLY A 138 10.02 -17.51 -7.21
N ASP A 139 11.25 -17.22 -7.64
CA ASP A 139 12.09 -16.09 -7.18
C ASP A 139 11.46 -14.71 -7.49
N GLY A 140 10.15 -14.65 -7.75
CA GLY A 140 9.40 -13.43 -8.03
C GLY A 140 9.10 -12.68 -6.74
N LYS A 141 9.42 -11.39 -6.71
CA LYS A 141 8.99 -10.49 -5.65
C LYS A 141 7.46 -10.39 -5.66
N SER A 142 6.84 -10.46 -4.49
CA SER A 142 5.39 -10.28 -4.39
C SER A 142 4.99 -8.84 -4.71
N LEU A 143 3.72 -8.61 -5.05
CA LEU A 143 3.19 -7.26 -5.24
C LEU A 143 3.40 -6.38 -3.99
N GLU A 144 3.25 -6.97 -2.80
CA GLU A 144 3.47 -6.29 -1.53
C GLU A 144 4.95 -5.91 -1.33
N ASP A 145 5.89 -6.79 -1.74
CA ASP A 145 7.33 -6.46 -1.73
C ASP A 145 7.64 -5.28 -2.65
N MET A 146 6.99 -5.19 -3.81
CA MET A 146 7.14 -4.07 -4.73
C MET A 146 6.63 -2.77 -4.10
N PHE A 147 5.50 -2.81 -3.39
CA PHE A 147 5.00 -1.65 -2.66
C PHE A 147 5.97 -1.21 -1.57
N TYR A 148 6.47 -2.14 -0.74
CA TYR A 148 7.45 -1.80 0.29
C TYR A 148 8.74 -1.24 -0.30
N HIS A 149 9.25 -1.81 -1.40
CA HIS A 149 10.43 -1.29 -2.07
C HIS A 149 10.24 0.16 -2.53
N LYS A 150 9.10 0.47 -3.17
CA LYS A 150 8.81 1.84 -3.62
C LYS A 150 8.63 2.79 -2.44
N GLU A 151 7.92 2.37 -1.40
CA GLU A 151 7.74 3.15 -0.18
C GLU A 151 9.09 3.55 0.44
N MET A 152 10.00 2.59 0.51
CA MET A 152 11.35 2.81 1.03
C MET A 152 12.20 3.69 0.13
N GLN A 153 12.06 3.57 -1.20
CA GLN A 153 12.72 4.46 -2.14
C GLN A 153 12.27 5.92 -1.98
N ILE A 154 10.96 6.15 -1.88
CA ILE A 154 10.41 7.50 -1.66
C ILE A 154 10.90 8.04 -0.31
N SER A 155 10.85 7.22 0.75
CA SER A 155 11.32 7.60 2.09
C SER A 155 12.80 7.93 2.11
N LYS A 156 13.65 7.17 1.40
CA LYS A 156 15.08 7.47 1.26
C LYS A 156 15.31 8.80 0.54
N ASN A 157 14.55 9.07 -0.52
CA ASN A 157 14.67 10.30 -1.30
C ASN A 157 14.33 11.54 -0.45
N ALA A 158 13.50 11.42 0.59
CA ALA A 158 13.24 12.51 1.52
C ALA A 158 14.53 13.06 2.18
N PHE A 159 15.55 12.23 2.38
CA PHE A 159 16.85 12.62 2.95
C PHE A 159 17.73 13.43 1.99
N THR A 160 17.37 13.53 0.71
CA THR A 160 18.09 14.36 -0.27
C THR A 160 17.72 15.84 -0.15
N ARG A 161 16.64 16.16 0.57
CA ARG A 161 16.14 17.53 0.78
C ARG A 161 16.51 17.98 2.20
N GLN A 162 16.94 19.23 2.33
CA GLN A 162 17.24 19.84 3.63
C GLN A 162 16.09 20.73 4.10
N PHE A 163 16.03 20.97 5.41
CA PHE A 163 15.04 21.86 6.06
C PHE A 163 13.58 21.48 5.77
N SER A 164 13.26 20.19 5.88
CA SER A 164 11.91 19.65 5.67
C SER A 164 11.48 18.81 6.85
N PHE A 165 10.24 18.95 7.30
CA PHE A 165 9.68 18.12 8.37
C PHE A 165 9.42 16.67 7.91
N ALA A 166 9.37 16.44 6.60
CA ALA A 166 9.15 15.11 6.00
C ALA A 166 10.23 14.10 6.42
N ILE A 167 11.41 14.59 6.82
CA ILE A 167 12.51 13.77 7.31
C ILE A 167 12.13 12.92 8.52
N VAL A 168 11.28 13.44 9.41
CA VAL A 168 10.84 12.72 10.61
C VAL A 168 9.94 11.57 10.21
N TYR A 169 8.97 11.81 9.32
CA TYR A 169 8.08 10.77 8.81
C TYR A 169 8.88 9.67 8.09
N ALA A 170 9.76 10.06 7.17
CA ALA A 170 10.60 9.12 6.42
C ALA A 170 11.50 8.30 7.33
N TRP A 171 12.11 8.91 8.35
CA TRP A 171 12.93 8.21 9.34
C TRP A 171 12.14 7.14 10.10
N VAL A 172 10.92 7.46 10.56
CA VAL A 172 10.06 6.49 11.25
C VAL A 172 9.74 5.30 10.34
N ARG A 173 9.32 5.55 9.10
CA ARG A 173 9.00 4.47 8.13
C ARG A 173 10.19 3.57 7.81
N LEU A 174 11.37 4.17 7.62
CA LEU A 174 12.61 3.41 7.39
C LEU A 174 12.98 2.55 8.61
N ARG A 175 12.80 3.08 9.82
CA ARG A 175 13.10 2.35 11.05
C ARG A 175 12.12 1.21 11.29
N GLU A 176 10.84 1.38 10.98
CA GLU A 176 9.84 0.31 10.99
C GLU A 176 10.22 -0.83 10.03
N GLN A 177 10.69 -0.49 8.82
CA GLN A 177 11.14 -1.50 7.85
C GLN A 177 12.40 -2.24 8.33
N GLU A 178 13.33 -1.54 8.98
CA GLU A 178 14.52 -2.18 9.56
C GLU A 178 14.14 -3.20 10.64
N ILE A 179 13.19 -2.84 11.52
CA ILE A 179 12.67 -3.78 12.52
C ILE A 179 12.03 -4.99 11.83
N ARG A 180 11.20 -4.77 10.80
CA ARG A 180 10.59 -5.86 10.00
C ARG A 180 11.65 -6.78 9.38
N ASN A 181 12.71 -6.23 8.82
CA ASN A 181 13.81 -7.01 8.24
C ASN A 181 14.53 -7.87 9.29
N ILE A 182 14.83 -7.29 10.46
CA ILE A 182 15.49 -8.02 11.56
C ILE A 182 14.58 -9.16 12.06
N THR A 183 13.27 -8.89 12.22
CA THR A 183 12.30 -9.91 12.62
C THR A 183 12.23 -11.04 11.60
N TRP A 184 12.15 -10.73 10.30
CA TRP A 184 12.15 -11.74 9.23
C TRP A 184 13.38 -12.64 9.27
N ILE A 185 14.57 -12.05 9.40
CA ILE A 185 15.83 -12.78 9.49
C ILE A 185 15.84 -13.69 10.73
N ALA A 186 15.40 -13.17 11.88
CA ALA A 186 15.32 -13.94 13.13
C ALA A 186 14.37 -15.13 13.00
N GLU A 187 13.20 -14.95 12.38
CA GLU A 187 12.23 -16.02 12.11
C GLU A 187 12.79 -17.08 11.16
N CYS A 188 13.47 -16.67 10.08
CA CYS A 188 14.11 -17.60 9.15
C CYS A 188 15.18 -18.45 9.84
N ILE A 189 15.98 -17.84 10.73
CA ILE A 189 16.99 -18.55 11.53
C ILE A 189 16.32 -19.52 12.50
N ALA A 190 15.29 -19.08 13.23
CA ALA A 190 14.58 -19.91 14.20
C ALA A 190 13.89 -21.12 13.56
N GLN A 191 13.37 -20.96 12.34
CA GLN A 191 12.71 -22.02 11.57
C GLN A 191 13.67 -22.83 10.68
N ASN A 192 14.98 -22.51 10.70
CA ASN A 192 16.00 -23.11 9.86
C ASN A 192 15.70 -23.04 8.34
N GLN A 193 14.96 -22.03 7.89
CA GLN A 193 14.61 -21.78 6.49
C GLN A 193 15.59 -20.80 5.84
N LYS A 194 16.85 -21.22 5.68
CA LYS A 194 17.94 -20.34 5.23
C LYS A 194 17.81 -19.89 3.78
N ASP A 195 17.04 -20.60 2.96
CA ASP A 195 16.87 -20.28 1.54
C ASP A 195 16.15 -18.95 1.31
N ARG A 196 15.35 -18.49 2.28
CA ARG A 196 14.55 -17.24 2.18
C ARG A 196 15.10 -16.08 2.99
N ILE A 197 16.25 -16.26 3.65
CA ILE A 197 16.84 -15.24 4.52
C ILE A 197 17.21 -13.96 3.76
N GLY A 198 17.50 -14.06 2.46
CA GLY A 198 17.83 -12.93 1.59
C GLY A 198 16.63 -12.08 1.18
N ASN A 199 15.40 -12.49 1.49
CA ASN A 199 14.17 -11.81 1.06
C ASN A 199 13.79 -10.63 1.98
N TYR A 200 14.76 -9.83 2.39
CA TYR A 200 14.53 -8.59 3.13
C TYR A 200 14.73 -7.37 2.23
N ILE A 201 14.22 -6.23 2.65
CA ILE A 201 14.26 -5.00 1.86
C ILE A 201 15.41 -4.12 2.35
N SER A 202 16.56 -4.17 1.67
CA SER A 202 17.66 -3.23 1.94
C SER A 202 17.40 -1.89 1.27
N VAL A 203 17.43 -0.82 2.05
CA VAL A 203 17.20 0.56 1.58
C VAL A 203 18.50 1.35 1.51
N PHE A 204 19.47 0.99 2.37
CA PHE A 204 20.80 1.59 2.43
C PHE A 204 21.86 0.59 1.97
#